data_AF-A0A7V8BMQ1-F1
#
_entry.id   AF-A0A7V8BMQ1-F1
#
_cell.length_a   1.000
_cell.length_b   1.000
_cell.length_c   1.000
_cell.angle_alpha   90.00
_cell.angle_beta   90.00
_cell.angle_gamma   90.00
#
_symmetry.space_group_name_H-M   'P 1'
#
loop_
_entity.id
_entity.type
_entity.pdbx_description
1 polymer ?
#
loop_
_entity_poly.entity_id
_entity_poly.type
_entity_poly.pdbx_seq_one_letter_code
_entity_poly.pdbx_strand_id
1 'polypeptide(L)'
;MTTVAELTRVATHPPQALARRRDVRAARHCGFSILLALAGTAAAMTGGSVEARFRGVWTPAKGNCATSPRVVIEANRVTFVNGAQRAGFSKLEQCFTCAAGGMTTAAQPVWLTTDAMGDSPFTITLDGTRRTAVVSVDFSNDKRLAARFPLGTAPLKKCP
;
A
#
# COMPACT_ATOMS: atom_id res chain seq x y z
N MET A 1 39.30 -34.66 -17.32
CA MET A 1 40.25 -35.07 -16.27
C MET A 1 40.50 -33.86 -15.37
N THR A 2 40.65 -34.12 -14.07
CA THR A 2 40.99 -33.21 -12.93
C THR A 2 39.78 -32.57 -12.19
N THR A 3 39.19 -33.19 -11.16
CA THR A 3 39.45 -33.14 -9.67
C THR A 3 38.65 -32.02 -8.95
N VAL A 4 37.48 -32.28 -8.32
CA VAL A 4 37.17 -32.60 -6.88
C VAL A 4 37.41 -31.46 -5.85
N ALA A 5 36.36 -31.19 -5.04
CA ALA A 5 36.29 -30.80 -3.60
C ALA A 5 35.24 -29.66 -3.40
N GLU A 6 34.02 -29.88 -2.88
CA GLU A 6 33.62 -30.27 -1.51
C GLU A 6 34.15 -29.32 -0.42
N LEU A 7 33.29 -28.44 0.12
CA LEU A 7 33.30 -28.13 1.56
C LEU A 7 31.96 -27.56 2.05
N THR A 8 31.36 -28.38 2.91
CA THR A 8 30.22 -28.21 3.81
C THR A 8 30.39 -27.04 4.78
N ARG A 9 29.29 -26.30 5.07
CA ARG A 9 28.96 -25.96 6.47
C ARG A 9 27.50 -25.55 6.65
N VAL A 10 26.79 -26.48 7.25
CA VAL A 10 25.49 -26.34 7.92
C VAL A 10 25.67 -25.48 9.17
N ALA A 11 24.80 -24.49 9.37
CA ALA A 11 24.64 -23.78 10.64
C ALA A 11 23.18 -23.89 11.11
N THR A 12 22.88 -25.04 11.72
CA THR A 12 21.74 -25.23 12.64
C THR A 12 22.20 -24.79 14.03
N HIS A 13 21.36 -24.06 14.79
CA HIS A 13 21.24 -24.00 16.27
C HIS A 13 20.34 -22.78 16.63
N PRO A 14 19.70 -22.71 17.82
CA PRO A 14 18.83 -23.69 18.50
C PRO A 14 17.49 -23.04 18.97
N PRO A 15 16.50 -23.83 19.42
CA PRO A 15 15.28 -23.31 20.05
C PRO A 15 15.52 -22.96 21.52
N GLN A 16 15.23 -21.72 21.92
CA GLN A 16 15.26 -21.31 23.33
C GLN A 16 13.84 -21.44 23.91
N ALA A 17 13.55 -22.61 24.47
CA ALA A 17 12.49 -22.80 25.43
C ALA A 17 13.05 -22.57 26.84
N LEU A 18 12.55 -21.57 27.55
CA LEU A 18 12.73 -21.50 29.00
C LEU A 18 11.52 -20.88 29.67
N ALA A 19 10.70 -21.78 30.19
CA ALA A 19 9.65 -21.51 31.15
C ALA A 19 10.23 -20.83 32.39
N ARG A 20 9.61 -19.73 32.82
CA ARG A 20 9.61 -19.33 34.23
C ARG A 20 8.20 -18.91 34.62
N ARG A 21 7.51 -19.83 35.28
CA ARG A 21 6.44 -19.54 36.23
C ARG A 21 7.01 -18.60 37.29
N ARG A 22 6.35 -17.47 37.53
CA ARG A 22 6.55 -16.70 38.75
C ARG A 22 5.19 -16.31 39.32
N ASP A 23 5.11 -16.69 40.58
CA ASP A 23 4.06 -16.57 41.57
C ASP A 23 3.13 -15.37 41.49
N VAL A 24 1.85 -15.70 41.64
CA VAL A 24 0.80 -14.82 42.15
C VAL A 24 1.21 -14.34 43.55
N ARG A 25 1.52 -13.06 43.69
CA ARG A 25 1.44 -12.36 44.97
C ARG A 25 0.60 -11.10 44.81
N ALA A 26 -0.55 -11.14 45.46
CA ALA A 26 -1.38 -10.00 45.76
C ALA A 26 -0.57 -8.95 46.53
N ALA A 27 -0.57 -7.72 46.03
CA ALA A 27 -0.20 -6.54 46.80
C ALA A 27 -1.20 -5.43 46.49
N ARG A 28 -2.11 -5.22 47.46
CA ARG A 28 -2.93 -4.03 47.61
C ARG A 28 -2.02 -2.81 47.68
N HIS A 29 -2.01 -1.89 46.71
CA HIS A 29 -1.56 -0.52 46.93
C HIS A 29 -2.47 0.46 46.15
N CYS A 30 -3.21 1.28 46.90
CA CYS A 30 -3.75 2.55 46.43
C CYS A 30 -2.59 3.46 46.08
N GLY A 31 -2.31 3.61 44.79
CA GLY A 31 -1.24 4.48 44.29
C GLY A 31 -1.67 5.07 42.96
N PHE A 32 -2.16 6.30 43.01
CA PHE A 32 -2.61 7.10 41.88
C PHE A 32 -1.41 7.40 40.96
N SER A 33 -1.15 6.53 39.98
CA SER A 33 -0.14 6.73 38.94
C SER A 33 -0.85 7.16 37.66
N ILE A 34 -0.96 8.47 37.45
CA ILE A 34 -1.30 9.03 36.13
C ILE A 34 -0.05 8.95 35.27
N LEU A 35 0.18 7.80 34.65
CA LEU A 35 1.04 7.65 33.49
C LEU A 35 0.23 8.13 32.29
N LEU A 36 0.41 9.40 31.93
CA LEU A 36 -0.13 9.98 30.70
C LEU A 36 0.65 9.35 29.53
N ALA A 37 0.18 8.19 29.07
CA ALA A 37 0.65 7.61 27.83
C ALA A 37 0.36 8.62 26.71
N LEU A 38 1.43 9.16 26.11
CA LEU A 38 1.36 9.74 24.77
C LEU A 38 0.95 8.59 23.84
N ALA A 39 -0.36 8.38 23.73
CA ALA A 39 -0.94 7.64 22.65
C ALA A 39 -0.64 8.45 21.40
N GLY A 40 0.45 8.09 20.71
CA GLY A 40 0.61 8.44 19.31
C GLY A 40 -0.65 7.96 18.62
N THR A 41 -1.54 8.89 18.29
CA THR A 41 -2.66 8.67 17.40
C THR A 41 -2.06 8.39 16.03
N ALA A 42 -1.61 7.15 15.81
CA ALA A 42 -1.52 6.61 14.47
C ALA A 42 -2.90 6.82 13.88
N ALA A 43 -3.02 7.80 12.99
CA ALA A 43 -4.26 8.10 12.29
C ALA A 43 -4.79 6.77 11.77
N ALA A 44 -5.99 6.43 12.21
CA ALA A 44 -6.62 5.15 11.92
C ALA A 44 -6.52 4.89 10.42
N MET A 45 -5.74 3.87 10.06
CA MET A 45 -5.68 3.24 8.75
C MET A 45 -7.13 3.03 8.30
N THR A 46 -7.60 3.81 7.33
CA THR A 46 -8.98 3.67 6.85
C THR A 46 -9.21 2.23 6.43
N GLY A 47 -10.05 1.52 7.19
CA GLY A 47 -10.23 0.07 7.14
C GLY A 47 -10.48 -0.45 5.73
N GLY A 48 -9.39 -0.86 5.08
CA GLY A 48 -9.36 -1.78 3.95
C GLY A 48 -10.03 -1.36 2.64
N SER A 49 -10.64 -0.16 2.54
CA SER A 49 -11.48 0.19 1.39
C SER A 49 -11.25 1.59 0.81
N VAL A 50 -11.03 1.66 -0.50
CA VAL A 50 -10.90 2.90 -1.29
C VAL A 50 -12.22 3.66 -1.32
N GLU A 51 -12.22 4.98 -1.18
CA GLU A 51 -13.46 5.79 -1.21
C GLU A 51 -14.24 5.63 -2.53
N ALA A 52 -15.57 5.57 -2.46
CA ALA A 52 -16.44 5.24 -3.59
C ALA A 52 -16.24 6.15 -4.82
N ARG A 53 -15.95 7.45 -4.62
CA ARG A 53 -15.74 8.40 -5.72
C ARG A 53 -14.53 8.04 -6.60
N PHE A 54 -13.50 7.40 -6.05
CA PHE A 54 -12.31 6.96 -6.77
C PHE A 54 -12.46 5.57 -7.39
N ARG A 55 -13.49 4.80 -7.01
CA ARG A 55 -13.75 3.48 -7.59
C ARG A 55 -14.26 3.59 -9.01
N GLY A 56 -13.95 2.61 -9.84
CA GLY A 56 -14.39 2.51 -11.23
C GLY A 56 -13.24 2.29 -12.20
N VAL A 57 -13.52 2.51 -13.49
CA VAL A 57 -12.55 2.34 -14.57
C VAL A 57 -11.94 3.69 -14.92
N TRP A 58 -10.62 3.75 -14.98
CA TRP A 58 -9.86 4.95 -15.30
C TRP A 58 -8.93 4.71 -16.49
N THR A 59 -8.94 5.63 -17.44
CA THR A 59 -8.13 5.58 -18.67
C THR A 59 -7.35 6.86 -18.89
N PRO A 60 -6.28 6.85 -19.70
CA PRO A 60 -5.63 8.08 -20.13
C PRO A 60 -6.64 9.05 -20.73
N ALA A 61 -6.47 10.36 -20.51
CA ALA A 61 -7.43 11.38 -20.96
C ALA A 61 -7.78 11.27 -22.46
N LYS A 62 -6.78 10.97 -23.30
CA LYS A 62 -6.93 10.78 -24.75
C LYS A 62 -7.31 9.36 -25.17
N GLY A 63 -7.44 8.43 -24.23
CA GLY A 63 -7.76 7.02 -24.46
C GLY A 63 -9.26 6.74 -24.64
N ASN A 64 -9.57 5.59 -25.23
CA ASN A 64 -10.91 5.03 -25.30
C ASN A 64 -11.15 4.08 -24.11
N CYS A 65 -12.31 4.22 -23.47
CA CYS A 65 -12.72 3.40 -22.31
C CYS A 65 -12.74 1.89 -22.56
N ALA A 66 -13.02 1.44 -23.79
CA ALA A 66 -13.11 0.03 -24.13
C ALA A 66 -11.73 -0.62 -24.36
N THR A 67 -10.84 0.08 -25.05
CA THR A 67 -9.65 -0.53 -25.67
C THR A 67 -8.31 0.00 -25.17
N SER A 68 -8.27 1.16 -24.51
CA SER A 68 -7.02 1.71 -23.98
C SER A 68 -6.56 0.96 -22.73
N PRO A 69 -5.24 1.01 -22.42
CA PRO A 69 -4.75 0.67 -21.10
C PRO A 69 -5.56 1.39 -20.04
N ARG A 70 -5.95 0.65 -18.99
CA ARG A 70 -6.81 1.17 -17.93
C ARG A 70 -6.40 0.63 -16.57
N VAL A 71 -6.77 1.36 -15.55
CA VAL A 71 -6.77 0.88 -14.17
C VAL A 71 -8.22 0.77 -13.69
N VAL A 72 -8.55 -0.36 -13.09
CA VAL A 72 -9.83 -0.60 -12.43
C VAL A 72 -9.56 -0.52 -10.93
N ILE A 73 -10.20 0.44 -10.27
CA ILE A 73 -10.10 0.66 -8.84
C ILE A 73 -11.39 0.15 -8.21
N GLU A 74 -11.29 -0.93 -7.46
CA GLU A 74 -12.39 -1.49 -6.68
C GLU A 74 -12.23 -1.07 -5.21
N ALA A 75 -13.14 -1.55 -4.36
CA ALA A 75 -13.09 -1.30 -2.93
C ALA A 75 -11.71 -1.67 -2.35
N ASN A 76 -11.21 -2.88 -2.62
CA ASN A 76 -10.02 -3.40 -1.94
C ASN A 76 -9.00 -3.99 -2.94
N ARG A 77 -9.13 -3.61 -4.22
CA ARG A 77 -8.32 -4.16 -5.31
C ARG A 77 -8.07 -3.11 -6.39
N VAL A 78 -6.87 -3.13 -6.94
CA VAL A 78 -6.48 -2.38 -8.14
C VAL A 78 -6.13 -3.38 -9.22
N THR A 79 -6.67 -3.20 -10.43
CA THR A 79 -6.33 -4.05 -11.58
C THR A 79 -5.90 -3.19 -12.75
N PHE A 80 -4.67 -3.35 -13.22
CA PHE A 80 -4.20 -2.78 -14.47
C PHE A 80 -4.55 -3.74 -15.63
N VAL A 81 -5.04 -3.18 -16.73
CA VAL A 81 -5.49 -3.92 -17.90
C VAL A 81 -4.93 -3.30 -19.16
N ASN A 82 -4.39 -4.12 -20.05
CA ASN A 82 -3.95 -3.73 -21.40
C ASN A 82 -4.20 -4.88 -22.37
N GLY A 83 -5.25 -4.78 -23.20
CA GLY A 83 -5.74 -5.89 -24.02
C GLY A 83 -6.07 -7.13 -23.17
N ALA A 84 -5.40 -8.25 -23.44
CA ALA A 84 -5.55 -9.49 -22.67
C ALA A 84 -4.73 -9.49 -21.37
N GLN A 85 -3.76 -8.60 -21.21
CA GLN A 85 -2.89 -8.57 -20.04
C GLN A 85 -3.61 -7.96 -18.84
N ARG A 86 -3.42 -8.58 -17.67
CA ARG A 86 -3.99 -8.12 -16.40
C ARG A 86 -2.94 -8.24 -15.29
N ALA A 87 -2.91 -7.25 -14.40
CA ALA A 87 -2.15 -7.30 -13.16
C ALA A 87 -3.04 -6.79 -12.02
N GLY A 88 -3.38 -7.68 -11.09
CA GLY A 88 -4.25 -7.37 -9.97
C GLY A 88 -3.48 -7.31 -8.65
N PHE A 89 -3.76 -6.30 -7.85
CA PHE A 89 -3.13 -6.04 -6.57
C PHE A 89 -4.22 -5.88 -5.51
N SER A 90 -4.04 -6.56 -4.39
CA SER A 90 -4.93 -6.54 -3.21
C SER A 90 -4.10 -6.17 -1.98
N LYS A 91 -4.73 -6.06 -0.80
CA LYS A 91 -4.09 -5.54 0.43
C LYS A 91 -3.52 -4.13 0.18
N LEU A 92 -4.43 -3.25 -0.21
CA LEU A 92 -4.08 -1.88 -0.54
C LEU A 92 -3.93 -1.07 0.74
N GLU A 93 -2.92 -0.21 0.76
CA GLU A 93 -2.70 0.76 1.81
C GLU A 93 -3.02 2.17 1.31
N GLN A 94 -3.74 2.94 2.12
CA GLN A 94 -4.09 4.33 1.85
C GLN A 94 -3.31 5.22 2.80
N CYS A 95 -2.37 5.99 2.26
CA CYS A 95 -1.62 6.95 3.04
C CYS A 95 -2.10 8.38 2.80
N PHE A 96 -2.75 8.92 3.80
CA PHE A 96 -3.29 10.29 3.81
C PHE A 96 -2.22 11.36 4.11
N THR A 97 -1.09 10.96 4.68
CA THR A 97 -0.01 11.86 5.10
C THR A 97 1.22 11.81 4.19
N CYS A 98 1.37 10.77 3.37
CA CYS A 98 2.56 10.53 2.56
C CYS A 98 2.72 11.58 1.45
N ALA A 99 1.61 12.02 0.86
CA ALA A 99 1.65 13.04 -0.19
C ALA A 99 2.01 14.45 0.34
N ALA A 100 1.76 14.71 1.62
CA ALA A 100 1.84 16.04 2.23
C ALA A 100 3.05 16.20 3.18
N GLY A 101 4.04 15.31 3.10
CA GLY A 101 5.23 15.37 3.96
C GLY A 101 4.92 15.30 5.46
N GLY A 102 3.85 14.61 5.85
CA GLY A 102 3.45 14.46 7.26
C GLY A 102 2.44 15.49 7.79
N MET A 103 2.02 16.47 6.98
CA MET A 103 0.97 17.43 7.37
C MET A 103 -0.43 16.93 6.98
N THR A 104 -1.30 16.71 7.96
CA THR A 104 -2.70 16.33 7.70
C THR A 104 -3.56 17.57 7.46
N THR A 105 -4.03 17.77 6.23
CA THR A 105 -5.19 18.63 5.96
C THR A 105 -6.21 17.82 5.16
N ALA A 106 -7.51 18.08 5.36
CA ALA A 106 -8.59 17.37 4.68
C ALA A 106 -8.62 17.57 3.15
N ALA A 107 -7.73 18.41 2.63
CA ALA A 107 -7.61 18.76 1.22
C ALA A 107 -6.28 18.28 0.62
N GLN A 108 -5.81 17.08 0.97
CA GLN A 108 -4.59 16.51 0.39
C GLN A 108 -4.92 15.29 -0.49
N PRO A 109 -4.13 15.06 -1.55
CA PRO A 109 -4.20 13.82 -2.29
C PRO A 109 -3.79 12.64 -1.41
N VAL A 110 -4.47 11.51 -1.60
CA VAL A 110 -4.19 10.26 -0.88
C VAL A 110 -3.36 9.36 -1.78
N TRP A 111 -2.31 8.74 -1.25
CA TRP A 111 -1.57 7.71 -1.98
C TRP A 111 -2.16 6.34 -1.70
N LEU A 112 -2.39 5.59 -2.77
CA LEU A 112 -2.83 4.21 -2.76
C LEU A 112 -1.70 3.33 -3.29
N THR A 113 -1.21 2.43 -2.45
CA THR A 113 -0.09 1.52 -2.72
C THR A 113 -0.45 0.10 -2.31
N THR A 114 0.45 -0.86 -2.50
CA THR A 114 0.38 -2.16 -1.80
C THR A 114 0.80 -2.02 -0.33
N ASP A 115 0.65 -3.10 0.43
CA ASP A 115 0.99 -3.25 1.86
C ASP A 115 2.44 -2.89 2.21
N ALA A 116 3.37 -3.02 1.25
CA ALA A 116 4.69 -2.43 1.35
C ALA A 116 4.73 -1.06 0.64
N MET A 117 4.43 0.04 1.35
CA MET A 117 4.45 1.39 0.75
C MET A 117 5.79 1.74 0.07
N GLY A 118 6.91 1.37 0.68
CA GLY A 118 8.26 1.66 0.17
C GLY A 118 8.66 0.80 -1.04
N ASP A 119 8.13 -0.42 -1.14
CA ASP A 119 8.45 -1.39 -2.19
C ASP A 119 7.29 -1.60 -3.17
N SER A 120 6.27 -0.73 -3.11
CA SER A 120 5.09 -0.86 -3.95
C SER A 120 5.50 -0.67 -5.41
N PRO A 121 5.08 -1.57 -6.33
CA PRO A 121 5.44 -1.48 -7.74
C PRO A 121 4.75 -0.30 -8.45
N PHE A 122 3.80 0.34 -7.78
CA PHE A 122 3.12 1.53 -8.25
C PHE A 122 2.75 2.45 -7.09
N THR A 123 2.46 3.71 -7.42
CA THR A 123 1.78 4.66 -6.55
C THR A 123 0.59 5.24 -7.31
N ILE A 124 -0.62 5.11 -6.76
CA ILE A 124 -1.80 5.77 -7.31
C ILE A 124 -2.09 7.00 -6.45
N THR A 125 -2.16 8.17 -7.08
CA THR A 125 -2.58 9.39 -6.40
C THR A 125 -4.09 9.57 -6.59
N LEU A 126 -4.81 9.70 -5.48
CA LEU A 126 -6.24 9.94 -5.40
C LEU A 126 -6.46 11.38 -4.93
N ASP A 127 -6.65 12.30 -5.87
CA ASP A 127 -6.89 13.71 -5.57
C ASP A 127 -8.39 14.00 -5.55
N GLY A 128 -8.89 14.21 -4.34
CA GLY A 128 -10.28 14.55 -4.04
C GLY A 128 -10.50 16.02 -3.68
N THR A 129 -9.50 16.88 -3.86
CA THR A 129 -9.56 18.32 -3.54
C THR A 129 -10.41 19.10 -4.53
N ARG A 130 -10.55 18.56 -5.75
CA ARG A 130 -11.36 19.11 -6.82
C ARG A 130 -12.76 18.52 -6.78
N ARG A 131 -13.72 19.25 -7.36
CA ARG A 131 -15.10 18.78 -7.55
C ARG A 131 -15.16 17.45 -8.29
N THR A 132 -14.25 17.22 -9.22
CA THR A 132 -14.08 15.94 -9.93
C THR A 132 -12.88 15.20 -9.36
N ALA A 133 -13.09 13.93 -9.00
CA ALA A 133 -12.01 13.05 -8.57
C ALA A 133 -10.94 12.93 -9.67
N VAL A 134 -9.68 13.09 -9.29
CA VAL A 134 -8.53 12.97 -10.18
C VAL A 134 -7.70 11.77 -9.73
N VAL A 135 -7.34 10.91 -10.69
CA VAL A 135 -6.51 9.73 -10.46
C VAL A 135 -5.30 9.80 -11.37
N SER A 136 -4.11 9.58 -10.82
CA SER A 136 -2.89 9.36 -11.60
C SER A 136 -2.15 8.13 -11.09
N VAL A 137 -1.34 7.53 -11.95
CA VAL A 137 -0.57 6.32 -11.66
C VAL A 137 0.89 6.57 -11.97
N ASP A 138 1.76 6.24 -11.02
CA ASP A 138 3.20 6.23 -11.19
C ASP A 138 3.72 4.79 -11.04
N PHE A 139 4.61 4.39 -11.96
CA PHE A 139 5.27 3.08 -12.00
C PHE A 139 6.79 3.20 -11.86
N SER A 140 7.30 4.31 -11.31
CA SER A 140 8.74 4.57 -11.19
C SER A 140 9.51 3.46 -10.46
N ASN A 141 8.84 2.72 -9.57
CA ASN A 141 9.41 1.59 -8.82
C ASN A 141 9.44 0.27 -9.61
N ASP A 142 8.67 0.13 -10.70
CA ASP A 142 8.65 -1.08 -11.53
C ASP A 142 8.52 -0.75 -13.02
N LYS A 143 9.68 -0.64 -13.68
CA LYS A 143 9.78 -0.37 -15.13
C LYS A 143 9.15 -1.47 -15.99
N ARG A 144 9.11 -2.72 -15.51
CA ARG A 144 8.49 -3.83 -16.26
C ARG A 144 6.98 -3.70 -16.23
N LEU A 145 6.42 -3.31 -15.09
CA LEU A 145 5.00 -3.01 -14.97
C LEU A 145 4.61 -1.81 -15.86
N ALA A 146 5.42 -0.74 -15.84
CA ALA A 146 5.23 0.44 -16.70
C ALA A 146 5.17 0.09 -18.19
N ALA A 147 6.08 -0.78 -18.67
CA ALA A 147 6.12 -1.21 -20.06
C ALA A 147 4.88 -2.03 -20.47
N ARG A 148 4.31 -2.81 -19.54
CA ARG A 148 3.12 -3.64 -19.79
C ARG A 148 1.84 -2.81 -19.79
N PHE A 149 1.77 -1.76 -18.96
CA PHE A 149 0.56 -0.96 -18.76
C PHE A 149 0.86 0.54 -18.96
N PRO A 150 1.00 1.01 -20.21
CA PRO A 150 1.41 2.38 -20.50
C PRO A 150 0.26 3.39 -20.30
N LEU A 151 -0.07 3.67 -19.03
CA LEU A 151 -1.08 4.67 -18.65
C LEU A 151 -0.58 6.11 -18.81
N GLY A 152 0.73 6.30 -18.90
CA GLY A 152 1.38 7.62 -18.88
C GLY A 152 1.41 8.24 -17.48
N THR A 153 1.94 9.45 -17.38
CA THR A 153 2.06 10.21 -16.12
C THR A 153 0.96 11.27 -15.93
N ALA A 154 0.11 11.44 -16.95
CA ALA A 154 -0.96 12.43 -16.93
C ALA A 154 -2.15 11.95 -16.08
N PRO A 155 -2.97 12.88 -15.56
CA PRO A 155 -4.24 12.56 -14.94
C PRO A 155 -5.13 11.70 -15.84
N LEU A 156 -5.72 10.66 -15.25
CA LEU A 156 -6.66 9.75 -15.89
C LEU A 156 -8.07 10.34 -15.84
N LYS A 157 -8.87 10.00 -16.84
CA LYS A 157 -10.32 10.24 -16.84
C LYS A 157 -11.07 9.01 -16.36
N LYS A 158 -12.17 9.23 -15.65
CA LYS A 158 -13.11 8.17 -15.28
C LYS A 158 -13.95 7.80 -16.50
N CYS A 159 -14.12 6.50 -16.73
CA CYS A 159 -15.05 5.98 -17.70
C CYS A 159 -16.46 5.89 -17.10
N PRO A 160 -17.51 6.10 -17.92
CA PRO A 160 -18.89 5.92 -17.48
C PRO A 160 -19.18 4.48 -17.07
#